data_AF-A0AAD9P7S5-F1
#
_entry.id   AF-A0AAD9P7S5-F1
#
_cell.length_a   1.000
_cell.length_b   1.000
_cell.length_c   1.000
_cell.angle_alpha   90.00
_cell.angle_beta   90.00
_cell.angle_gamma   90.00
#
_symmetry.space_group_name_H-M   'P 1'
#
loop_
_entity.id
_entity.type
_entity.pdbx_description
1 polymer ?
#
loop_
_entity_poly.entity_id
_entity_poly.type
_entity_poly.pdbx_seq_one_letter_code
_entity_poly.pdbx_strand_id
1 'polypeptide(L)'
;MTGGEQVLDLDDRVRMWADQMGGSNGRNSAYYVDWSRVNVTTEKPLYDVRATTSAPHSATLFKSRFENNSSGEQEHTFSAQSKYTSSSSVSLHQSDEAFGQKLCVTSAGAQTSEKEQSWNVNTKIVVPARETITAQQTVQEVTYSAHFSVVTVISGKVHVTKRSANGSEVFFEPKKIADILVAFQRLPAFVTVVNDTIRVTNTGTCELTYGVEQYVTVSSSRR
;
A
#
# COMPACT_ATOMS: atom_id res chain seq x y z
N MET A 1 -8.49 -25.02 7.33
CA MET A 1 -9.46 -24.15 8.04
C MET A 1 -9.54 -22.85 7.25
N THR A 2 -10.62 -22.67 6.50
CA THR A 2 -10.88 -21.47 5.70
C THR A 2 -11.15 -20.31 6.66
N GLY A 3 -10.16 -19.44 6.87
CA GLY A 3 -10.31 -18.24 7.68
C GLY A 3 -11.30 -17.30 7.01
N GLY A 4 -12.53 -17.26 7.53
CA GLY A 4 -13.51 -16.28 7.10
C GLY A 4 -12.99 -14.88 7.39
N GLU A 5 -13.05 -14.02 6.38
CA GLU A 5 -12.71 -12.61 6.48
C GLU A 5 -13.59 -11.94 7.55
N GLN A 6 -12.97 -11.34 8.57
CA GLN A 6 -13.68 -10.61 9.61
C GLN A 6 -13.68 -9.12 9.26
N VAL A 7 -14.84 -8.61 8.84
CA VAL A 7 -15.07 -7.19 8.56
C VAL A 7 -15.79 -6.54 9.75
N LEU A 8 -15.38 -5.34 10.15
CA LEU A 8 -16.11 -4.51 11.10
C LEU A 8 -16.86 -3.41 10.36
N ASP A 9 -18.12 -3.67 10.01
CA ASP A 9 -19.03 -2.64 9.52
C ASP A 9 -19.65 -1.87 10.69
N LEU A 10 -19.20 -0.63 10.90
CA LEU A 10 -19.70 0.23 11.96
C LEU A 10 -21.13 0.70 11.73
N ASP A 11 -21.55 0.87 10.47
CA ASP A 11 -22.89 1.30 10.14
C ASP A 11 -23.89 0.19 10.47
N ASP A 12 -23.58 -1.05 10.11
CA ASP A 12 -24.36 -2.21 10.52
C ASP A 12 -24.41 -2.37 12.04
N ARG A 13 -23.30 -2.16 12.77
CA ARG A 13 -23.31 -2.21 14.25
C ARG A 13 -24.20 -1.14 14.85
N VAL A 14 -24.18 0.07 14.31
CA VAL A 14 -25.03 1.18 14.77
C VAL A 14 -26.50 0.89 14.47
N ARG A 15 -26.83 0.37 13.28
CA ARG A 15 -28.20 -0.05 12.91
C ARG A 15 -28.71 -1.17 13.81
N MET A 16 -27.89 -2.20 14.04
CA MET A 16 -28.22 -3.30 14.96
C MET A 16 -28.50 -2.81 16.38
N TRP A 17 -27.70 -1.85 16.87
CA TRP A 17 -27.93 -1.24 18.17
C TRP A 17 -29.24 -0.45 18.22
N ALA A 18 -29.54 0.34 17.18
CA ALA A 18 -30.79 1.08 17.08
C ALA A 18 -32.02 0.15 17.02
N ASP A 19 -31.90 -1.01 16.37
CA ASP A 19 -32.95 -2.04 16.37
C ASP A 19 -33.22 -2.62 17.75
N GLN A 20 -32.15 -2.94 18.51
CA GLN A 20 -32.27 -3.44 19.89
C GLN A 20 -32.97 -2.44 20.82
N MET A 21 -32.69 -1.15 20.64
CA MET A 21 -33.26 -0.09 21.47
C MET A 21 -34.67 0.34 21.03
N GLY A 22 -34.97 0.28 19.72
CA GLY A 22 -36.22 0.74 19.12
C GLY A 22 -37.37 -0.27 19.08
N GLY A 23 -37.21 -1.44 19.71
CA GLY A 23 -38.29 -2.38 20.03
C GLY A 23 -39.05 -3.01 18.84
N SER A 24 -38.55 -2.90 17.60
CA SER A 24 -39.25 -3.39 16.41
C SER A 24 -38.29 -3.97 15.36
N ASN A 25 -38.38 -5.29 15.15
CA ASN A 25 -37.69 -6.04 14.08
C ASN A 25 -38.32 -5.79 12.70
N GLY A 26 -38.44 -4.52 12.30
CA GLY A 26 -39.01 -4.16 11.00
C GLY A 26 -37.94 -4.25 9.91
N ARG A 27 -37.94 -5.33 9.13
CA ARG A 27 -37.08 -5.55 7.93
C ARG A 27 -37.11 -4.43 6.88
N ASN A 28 -38.01 -3.44 7.01
CA ASN A 28 -38.20 -2.32 6.07
C ASN A 28 -38.00 -0.94 6.73
N SER A 29 -37.21 -0.84 7.79
CA SER A 29 -36.89 0.46 8.40
C SER A 29 -35.74 1.13 7.66
N ALA A 30 -35.87 2.42 7.36
CA ALA A 30 -34.78 3.22 6.83
C ALA A 30 -33.98 3.84 7.99
N TYR A 31 -32.66 3.79 7.89
CA TYR A 31 -31.75 4.38 8.86
C TYR A 31 -31.04 5.58 8.27
N TYR A 32 -31.02 6.67 9.05
CA TYR A 32 -30.13 7.79 8.81
C TYR A 32 -29.15 7.87 9.97
N VAL A 33 -27.87 7.68 9.67
CA VAL A 33 -26.79 7.77 10.66
C VAL A 33 -25.95 9.00 10.34
N ASP A 34 -25.93 9.95 11.27
CA ASP A 34 -25.10 11.14 11.20
C ASP A 34 -23.77 10.88 11.92
N TRP A 35 -22.71 10.83 11.11
CA TRP A 35 -21.32 10.60 11.50
C TRP A 35 -20.53 11.91 11.70
N SER A 36 -21.15 13.08 11.55
CA SER A 36 -20.46 14.39 11.57
C SER A 36 -19.70 14.68 12.87
N ARG A 37 -20.05 14.01 13.97
CA ARG A 37 -19.38 14.12 15.28
C ARG A 37 -18.50 12.92 15.62
N VAL A 38 -18.16 12.10 14.62
CA VAL A 38 -17.18 11.04 14.73
C VAL A 38 -15.85 11.54 14.16
N ASN A 39 -14.81 11.44 14.99
CA ASN A 39 -13.45 11.75 14.59
C ASN A 39 -12.72 10.45 14.27
N VAL A 40 -12.01 10.43 13.15
CA VAL A 40 -11.17 9.31 12.74
C VAL A 40 -9.77 9.81 12.43
N THR A 41 -8.78 9.18 13.05
CA THR A 41 -7.36 9.49 12.86
C THR A 41 -6.57 8.21 12.66
N THR A 42 -5.51 8.26 11.88
CA THR A 42 -4.64 7.11 11.62
C THR A 42 -3.26 7.39 12.16
N GLU A 43 -2.73 6.46 12.95
CA GLU A 43 -1.37 6.54 13.48
C GLU A 43 -0.33 6.23 12.38
N LYS A 44 0.95 6.53 12.66
CA LYS A 44 2.02 6.16 11.73
C LYS A 44 2.14 4.63 11.65
N PRO A 45 2.34 4.05 10.45
CA PRO A 45 2.55 2.62 10.32
C PRO A 45 3.84 2.21 11.06
N LEU A 46 3.76 1.07 11.74
CA LEU A 46 4.89 0.39 12.35
C LEU A 46 5.31 -0.74 11.42
N TYR A 47 6.55 -0.68 10.92
CA TYR A 47 7.12 -1.72 10.07
C TYR A 47 7.82 -2.77 10.94
N ASP A 48 7.70 -4.04 10.55
CA ASP A 48 8.39 -5.14 11.21
C ASP A 48 9.91 -4.94 11.11
N VAL A 49 10.61 -5.21 12.20
CA VAL A 49 12.08 -5.24 12.28
C VAL A 49 12.65 -6.32 11.36
N ARG A 50 11.87 -7.36 11.06
CA ARG A 50 12.23 -8.46 10.15
C ARG A 50 12.04 -8.13 8.67
N ALA A 51 12.10 -6.86 8.29
CA ALA A 51 12.12 -6.49 6.89
C ALA A 51 13.27 -7.21 6.16
N THR A 52 12.99 -7.69 4.96
CA THR A 52 13.94 -8.43 4.14
C THR A 52 14.33 -7.60 2.94
N THR A 53 15.62 -7.58 2.63
CA THR A 53 16.12 -7.07 1.36
C THR A 53 16.55 -8.26 0.50
N SER A 54 16.10 -8.30 -0.74
CA SER A 54 16.52 -9.32 -1.70
C SER A 54 18.03 -9.21 -1.96
N ALA A 55 18.64 -10.30 -2.43
CA ALA A 55 19.95 -10.21 -3.03
C ALA A 55 19.89 -9.21 -4.22
N PRO A 56 20.96 -8.44 -4.47
CA PRO A 56 21.03 -7.56 -5.62
C PRO A 56 20.82 -8.33 -6.93
N HIS A 57 19.91 -7.84 -7.76
CA HIS A 57 19.65 -8.35 -9.10
C HIS A 57 20.20 -7.37 -10.14
N SER A 58 20.99 -7.86 -11.09
CA SER A 58 21.57 -7.03 -12.15
C SER A 58 20.72 -7.06 -13.41
N ALA A 59 20.23 -5.90 -13.85
CA ALA A 59 19.56 -5.72 -15.13
C ALA A 59 20.48 -4.96 -16.11
N THR A 60 20.68 -5.48 -17.32
CA THR A 60 21.40 -4.76 -18.38
C THR A 60 20.45 -3.79 -19.05
N LEU A 61 20.71 -2.49 -18.91
CA LEU A 61 19.90 -1.42 -19.49
C LEU A 61 20.25 -1.18 -20.96
N PHE A 62 21.53 -1.27 -21.30
CA PHE A 62 22.01 -1.02 -22.64
C PHE A 62 23.30 -1.78 -22.93
N LYS A 63 23.46 -2.24 -24.17
CA LYS A 63 24.64 -2.98 -24.65
C LYS A 63 25.07 -2.45 -26.00
N SER A 64 26.36 -2.18 -26.15
CA SER A 64 26.98 -1.79 -27.43
C SER A 64 28.20 -2.63 -27.71
N ARG A 65 28.44 -2.89 -28.99
CA ARG A 65 29.58 -3.65 -29.49
C ARG A 65 30.39 -2.75 -30.42
N PHE A 66 31.68 -2.66 -30.16
CA PHE A 66 32.65 -1.91 -30.94
C PHE A 66 33.64 -2.90 -31.56
N GLU A 67 33.76 -2.89 -32.88
CA GLU A 67 34.65 -3.78 -33.62
C GLU A 67 35.74 -2.96 -34.29
N ASN A 68 37.00 -3.34 -34.07
CA ASN A 68 38.13 -2.73 -34.77
C ASN A 68 38.80 -3.75 -35.68
N ASN A 69 38.53 -3.64 -36.98
CA ASN A 69 39.14 -4.51 -38.00
C ASN A 69 40.45 -3.95 -38.58
N SER A 70 40.94 -2.82 -38.05
CA SER A 70 42.16 -2.18 -38.51
C SER A 70 43.42 -2.76 -37.85
N SER A 71 44.57 -2.31 -38.32
CA SER A 71 45.89 -2.69 -37.77
C SER A 71 46.33 -1.85 -36.57
N GLY A 72 45.60 -0.77 -36.23
CA GLY A 72 45.89 0.11 -35.10
C GLY A 72 44.72 0.19 -34.12
N GLU A 73 44.89 0.87 -33.00
CA GLU A 73 43.81 1.09 -32.03
C GLU A 73 42.78 2.11 -32.56
N GLN A 74 41.54 1.98 -32.10
CA GLN A 74 40.45 2.90 -32.42
C GLN A 74 39.78 3.40 -31.13
N GLU A 75 39.61 4.71 -31.00
CA GLU A 75 38.85 5.31 -29.91
C GLU A 75 37.38 5.48 -30.34
N HIS A 76 36.48 4.95 -29.53
CA HIS A 76 35.04 5.12 -29.64
C HIS A 76 34.49 5.81 -28.41
N THR A 77 33.29 6.37 -28.52
CA THR A 77 32.54 6.89 -27.39
C THR A 77 31.33 6.02 -27.15
N PHE A 78 31.18 5.54 -25.91
CA PHE A 78 29.97 4.92 -25.41
C PHE A 78 29.16 5.98 -24.66
N SER A 79 28.08 6.43 -25.29
CA SER A 79 27.12 7.35 -24.71
C SER A 79 25.77 6.67 -24.65
N ALA A 80 25.19 6.58 -23.46
CA ALA A 80 23.86 6.00 -23.26
C ALA A 80 23.08 6.79 -22.22
N GLN A 81 21.80 6.98 -22.51
CA GLN A 81 20.83 7.52 -21.58
C GLN A 81 19.81 6.42 -21.29
N SER A 82 19.57 6.16 -20.01
CA SER A 82 18.59 5.16 -19.59
C SER A 82 17.64 5.76 -18.58
N LYS A 83 16.38 5.35 -18.67
CA LYS A 83 15.38 5.61 -17.64
C LYS A 83 15.25 4.36 -16.79
N TYR A 84 15.31 4.52 -15.48
CA TYR A 84 15.05 3.48 -14.52
C TYR A 84 13.82 3.86 -13.70
N THR A 85 12.88 2.94 -13.54
CA THR A 85 11.64 3.17 -12.78
C THR A 85 11.71 2.37 -11.50
N SER A 86 11.78 3.06 -10.36
CA SER A 86 11.58 2.42 -9.05
C SER A 86 10.08 2.21 -8.84
N SER A 87 9.70 1.09 -8.25
CA SER A 87 8.31 0.77 -7.94
C SER A 87 8.14 0.53 -6.44
N SER A 88 7.02 0.97 -5.92
CA SER A 88 6.58 0.70 -4.55
C SER A 88 5.16 0.16 -4.61
N SER A 89 4.90 -0.93 -3.90
CA SER A 89 3.57 -1.50 -3.75
C SER A 89 3.24 -1.59 -2.26
N VAL A 90 2.00 -1.24 -1.93
CA VAL A 90 1.46 -1.39 -0.57
C VAL A 90 0.17 -2.16 -0.68
N SER A 91 0.09 -3.28 0.03
CA SER A 91 -1.10 -4.10 0.14
C SER A 91 -1.50 -4.24 1.61
N LEU A 92 -2.77 -3.94 1.89
CA LEU A 92 -3.36 -4.19 3.20
C LEU A 92 -3.86 -5.63 3.23
N HIS A 93 -3.54 -6.35 4.29
CA HIS A 93 -4.06 -7.68 4.56
C HIS A 93 -5.19 -7.53 5.60
N GLN A 94 -6.43 -7.41 5.08
CA GLN A 94 -7.77 -7.26 5.72
C GLN A 94 -8.19 -5.85 6.19
N SER A 95 -9.44 -5.39 6.10
CA SER A 95 -10.75 -5.98 5.70
C SER A 95 -11.39 -5.23 4.53
N ASP A 96 -11.86 -5.93 3.50
CA ASP A 96 -12.50 -5.26 2.36
C ASP A 96 -14.00 -4.97 2.58
N GLU A 97 -14.36 -3.77 2.10
CA GLU A 97 -15.67 -3.17 1.84
C GLU A 97 -16.35 -2.22 2.86
N ALA A 98 -16.35 -0.94 2.40
CA ALA A 98 -17.46 0.02 2.38
C ALA A 98 -17.78 0.87 3.63
N PHE A 99 -16.94 1.88 3.87
CA PHE A 99 -17.37 3.07 4.62
C PHE A 99 -18.29 3.95 3.74
N GLY A 100 -19.55 4.10 4.16
CA GLY A 100 -20.43 5.16 3.69
C GLY A 100 -19.83 6.52 4.05
N GLN A 101 -19.56 7.33 3.01
CA GLN A 101 -18.70 8.53 2.99
C GLN A 101 -17.20 8.24 3.15
N LYS A 102 -16.52 8.17 1.99
CA LYS A 102 -15.07 8.22 1.73
C LYS A 102 -14.24 8.76 2.91
N LEU A 103 -13.91 7.86 3.83
CA LEU A 103 -12.80 8.05 4.74
C LEU A 103 -11.61 7.32 4.11
N CYS A 104 -10.84 8.03 3.28
CA CYS A 104 -9.64 7.50 2.65
C CYS A 104 -8.59 7.18 3.71
N VAL A 105 -8.61 5.97 4.25
CA VAL A 105 -7.41 5.30 4.76
C VAL A 105 -7.20 4.15 3.81
N THR A 106 -6.59 4.46 2.65
CA THR A 106 -6.20 3.53 1.58
C THR A 106 -7.20 2.40 1.37
N SER A 107 -8.13 2.59 0.41
CA SER A 107 -8.94 1.48 -0.11
C SER A 107 -8.09 0.22 -0.22
N ALA A 108 -8.55 -0.89 0.38
CA ALA A 108 -8.41 -2.29 -0.03
C ALA A 108 -7.57 -2.68 -1.27
N GLY A 109 -7.51 -1.82 -2.28
CA GLY A 109 -6.66 -1.98 -3.45
C GLY A 109 -5.18 -1.82 -3.10
N ALA A 110 -4.37 -2.74 -3.62
CA ALA A 110 -2.94 -2.55 -3.71
C ALA A 110 -2.65 -1.20 -4.39
N GLN A 111 -1.90 -0.33 -3.72
CA GLN A 111 -1.44 0.92 -4.29
C GLN A 111 -0.02 0.75 -4.81
N THR A 112 0.15 0.98 -6.10
CA THR A 112 1.48 1.03 -6.73
C THR A 112 1.83 2.47 -7.03
N SER A 113 3.02 2.90 -6.62
CA SER A 113 3.61 4.17 -7.02
C SER A 113 4.95 3.92 -7.69
N GLU A 114 5.16 4.59 -8.82
CA GLU A 114 6.36 4.50 -9.62
C GLU A 114 7.09 5.85 -9.64
N LYS A 115 8.42 5.81 -9.62
CA LYS A 115 9.26 6.99 -9.75
C LYS A 115 10.35 6.74 -10.78
N GLU A 116 10.34 7.57 -11.83
CA GLU A 116 11.38 7.55 -12.86
C GLU A 116 12.64 8.30 -12.41
N GLN A 117 13.80 7.71 -12.68
CA GLN A 117 15.11 8.33 -12.57
C GLN A 117 15.82 8.20 -13.92
N SER A 118 16.40 9.30 -14.39
CA SER A 118 17.18 9.32 -15.63
C SER A 118 18.67 9.26 -15.31
N TRP A 119 19.37 8.36 -15.98
CA TRP A 119 20.79 8.13 -15.83
C TRP A 119 21.49 8.35 -17.17
N ASN A 120 22.64 9.02 -17.14
CA ASN A 120 23.44 9.29 -18.33
C ASN A 120 24.85 8.77 -18.11
N VAL A 121 25.39 8.07 -19.12
CA VAL A 121 26.80 7.66 -19.14
C VAL A 121 27.44 8.15 -20.44
N ASN A 122 28.65 8.69 -20.31
CA ASN A 122 29.49 9.08 -21.43
C ASN A 122 30.92 8.66 -21.11
N THR A 123 31.43 7.67 -21.82
CA THR A 123 32.74 7.07 -21.56
C THR A 123 33.46 6.76 -22.86
N LYS A 124 34.77 6.99 -22.89
CA LYS A 124 35.63 6.62 -24.01
C LYS A 124 36.02 5.15 -23.94
N ILE A 125 36.01 4.48 -25.07
CA ILE A 125 36.38 3.08 -25.23
C ILE A 125 37.48 2.99 -26.27
N VAL A 126 38.64 2.48 -25.87
CA VAL A 126 39.72 2.13 -26.79
C VAL A 126 39.55 0.67 -27.19
N VAL A 127 39.45 0.42 -28.48
CA VAL A 127 39.31 -0.92 -29.06
C VAL A 127 40.64 -1.29 -29.72
N PRO A 128 41.36 -2.30 -29.20
CA PRO A 128 42.60 -2.75 -29.79
C PRO A 128 42.44 -3.29 -31.21
N ALA A 129 43.53 -3.32 -31.97
CA ALA A 129 43.55 -3.86 -33.32
C ALA A 129 43.03 -5.31 -33.36
N ARG A 130 42.11 -5.59 -34.29
CA ARG A 130 41.50 -6.91 -34.49
C ARG A 130 40.71 -7.45 -33.29
N GLU A 131 40.33 -6.58 -32.35
CA GLU A 131 39.50 -6.96 -31.20
C GLU A 131 38.08 -6.44 -31.32
N THR A 132 37.18 -7.11 -30.61
CA THR A 132 35.83 -6.63 -30.32
C THR A 132 35.76 -6.27 -28.85
N ILE A 133 35.26 -5.07 -28.56
CA ILE A 133 34.89 -4.67 -27.20
C ILE A 133 33.38 -4.61 -27.10
N THR A 134 32.84 -5.16 -26.01
CA THR A 134 31.43 -5.02 -25.65
C THR A 134 31.33 -4.19 -24.38
N ALA A 135 30.58 -3.10 -24.42
CA ALA A 135 30.24 -2.29 -23.26
C ALA A 135 28.78 -2.51 -22.87
N GLN A 136 28.53 -2.75 -21.59
CA GLN A 136 27.21 -2.99 -21.01
C GLN A 136 26.98 -2.05 -19.85
N GLN A 137 25.94 -1.24 -19.95
CA GLN A 137 25.43 -0.47 -18.82
C GLN A 137 24.48 -1.37 -18.03
N THR A 138 24.78 -1.54 -16.75
CA THR A 138 24.04 -2.42 -15.83
C THR A 138 23.59 -1.60 -14.63
N VAL A 139 22.35 -1.85 -14.20
CA VAL A 139 21.83 -1.39 -12.91
C VAL A 139 21.71 -2.59 -11.98
N GLN A 140 22.11 -2.42 -10.73
CA GLN A 140 21.76 -3.34 -9.66
C GLN A 140 20.53 -2.83 -8.94
N GLU A 141 19.57 -3.71 -8.73
CA GLU A 141 18.31 -3.44 -8.08
C GLU A 141 18.16 -4.33 -6.86
N VAL A 142 17.51 -3.81 -5.83
CA VAL A 142 17.10 -4.59 -4.68
C VAL A 142 15.61 -4.39 -4.46
N THR A 143 14.95 -5.43 -3.96
CA THR A 143 13.58 -5.36 -3.47
C THR A 143 13.61 -5.43 -1.95
N TYR A 144 13.08 -4.40 -1.31
CA TYR A 144 12.80 -4.37 0.11
C TYR A 144 11.35 -4.80 0.34
N SER A 145 11.14 -5.81 1.18
CA SER A 145 9.81 -6.28 1.56
C SER A 145 9.66 -6.22 3.09
N ALA A 146 8.55 -5.64 3.56
CA ALA A 146 8.27 -5.56 4.98
C ALA A 146 6.78 -5.76 5.27
N HIS A 147 6.49 -6.37 6.42
CA HIS A 147 5.16 -6.31 7.01
C HIS A 147 5.01 -5.00 7.78
N PHE A 148 3.80 -4.47 7.82
CA PHE A 148 3.47 -3.32 8.65
C PHE A 148 2.15 -3.51 9.38
N SER A 149 1.98 -2.76 10.47
CA SER A 149 0.70 -2.57 11.15
C SER A 149 0.39 -1.09 11.28
N VAL A 150 -0.86 -0.71 11.07
CA VAL A 150 -1.34 0.67 11.22
C VAL A 150 -2.59 0.67 12.08
N VAL A 151 -2.66 1.62 13.02
CA VAL A 151 -3.82 1.74 13.91
C VAL A 151 -4.67 2.92 13.49
N THR A 152 -5.95 2.64 13.24
CA THR A 152 -6.99 3.66 13.04
C THR A 152 -7.74 3.85 14.36
N VAL A 153 -7.84 5.10 14.78
CA VAL A 153 -8.43 5.53 16.04
C VAL A 153 -9.71 6.29 15.76
N ILE A 154 -10.84 5.77 16.26
CA ILE A 154 -12.20 6.28 16.03
C ILE A 154 -12.81 6.68 17.37
N SER A 155 -13.33 7.89 17.46
CA SER A 155 -13.96 8.42 18.68
C SER A 155 -15.12 9.35 18.33
N GLY A 156 -15.95 9.68 19.32
CA GLY A 156 -17.05 10.63 19.15
C GLY A 156 -18.42 9.96 19.24
N LYS A 157 -19.45 10.66 18.73
CA LYS A 157 -20.85 10.26 18.86
C LYS A 157 -21.52 10.18 17.51
N VAL A 158 -22.44 9.23 17.38
CA VAL A 158 -23.35 9.11 16.24
C VAL A 158 -24.74 9.58 16.66
N HIS A 159 -25.46 10.22 15.73
CA HIS A 159 -26.91 10.40 15.85
C HIS A 159 -27.59 9.45 14.88
N VAL A 160 -28.64 8.79 15.36
CA VAL A 160 -29.39 7.83 14.55
C VAL A 160 -30.84 8.27 14.50
N THR A 161 -31.41 8.24 13.30
CA THR A 161 -32.84 8.35 13.08
C THR A 161 -33.31 7.08 12.38
N LYS A 162 -34.29 6.40 12.97
CA LYS A 162 -34.97 5.25 12.37
C LYS A 162 -36.33 5.70 11.86
N ARG A 163 -36.58 5.51 10.56
CA ARG A 163 -37.89 5.73 9.93
C ARG A 163 -38.54 4.40 9.63
N SER A 164 -39.71 4.16 10.21
CA SER A 164 -40.52 2.97 9.94
C SER A 164 -41.28 3.08 8.62
N ALA A 165 -41.73 1.95 8.08
CA ALA A 165 -42.50 1.89 6.84
C ALA A 165 -43.83 2.65 6.91
N ASN A 166 -44.40 2.85 8.09
CA ASN A 166 -45.61 3.65 8.30
C ASN A 166 -45.34 5.17 8.37
N GLY A 167 -44.10 5.61 8.13
CA GLY A 167 -43.69 7.01 8.17
C GLY A 167 -43.37 7.54 9.56
N SER A 168 -43.50 6.73 10.62
CA SER A 168 -43.08 7.15 11.97
C SER A 168 -41.55 7.23 12.08
N GLU A 169 -41.06 8.23 12.81
CA GLU A 169 -39.63 8.45 13.03
C GLU A 169 -39.29 8.36 14.51
N VAL A 170 -38.21 7.65 14.80
CA VAL A 170 -37.62 7.54 16.13
C VAL A 170 -36.24 8.18 16.08
N PHE A 171 -36.06 9.22 16.90
CA PHE A 171 -34.79 9.91 17.08
C PHE A 171 -34.10 9.31 18.30
N PHE A 172 -32.87 8.82 18.12
CA PHE A 172 -32.06 8.32 19.21
C PHE A 172 -31.16 9.44 19.75
N GLU A 173 -31.05 9.52 21.07
CA GLU A 173 -30.09 10.42 21.72
C GLU A 173 -28.66 10.10 21.25
N PRO A 174 -27.82 11.13 20.97
CA PRO A 174 -26.45 10.93 20.53
C PRO A 174 -25.66 10.01 21.45
N LYS A 175 -25.15 8.93 20.89
CA LYS A 175 -24.45 7.86 21.63
C LYS A 175 -23.00 7.79 21.21
N LYS A 176 -22.10 7.53 22.16
CA LYS A 176 -20.69 7.29 21.83
C LYS A 176 -20.57 6.02 21.00
N ILE A 177 -19.79 6.08 19.93
CA ILE A 177 -19.59 4.92 19.05
C ILE A 177 -18.90 3.76 19.78
N ALA A 178 -18.01 4.06 20.74
CA ALA A 178 -17.38 3.07 21.61
C ALA A 178 -18.40 2.32 22.48
N ASP A 179 -19.37 3.02 23.08
CA ASP A 179 -20.43 2.40 23.89
C ASP A 179 -21.30 1.47 23.05
N ILE A 180 -21.58 1.86 21.80
CA ILE A 180 -22.32 1.03 20.85
C ILE A 180 -21.56 -0.26 20.57
N LEU A 181 -20.25 -0.19 20.31
CA LEU A 181 -19.45 -1.38 20.02
C LEU A 181 -19.32 -2.32 21.22
N VAL A 182 -19.12 -1.78 22.43
CA VAL A 182 -19.01 -2.59 23.65
C VAL A 182 -20.31 -3.32 24.00
N ALA A 183 -21.46 -2.80 23.54
CA ALA A 183 -22.75 -3.50 23.68
C ALA A 183 -22.77 -4.86 22.95
N PHE A 184 -21.87 -5.09 21.98
CA PHE A 184 -21.72 -6.36 21.29
C PHE A 184 -20.66 -7.24 21.98
N GLN A 185 -21.05 -8.44 22.43
CA GLN A 185 -20.20 -9.32 23.26
C GLN A 185 -18.92 -9.85 22.59
N ARG A 186 -18.81 -9.79 21.26
CA ARG A 186 -17.66 -10.33 20.52
C ARG A 186 -17.18 -9.33 19.47
N LEU A 187 -16.19 -8.54 19.84
CA LEU A 187 -15.44 -7.72 18.89
C LEU A 187 -14.37 -8.58 18.20
N PRO A 188 -14.05 -8.30 16.93
CA PRO A 188 -12.91 -8.92 16.26
C PRO A 188 -11.61 -8.65 17.01
N ALA A 189 -10.64 -9.56 16.92
CA ALA A 189 -9.37 -9.45 17.64
C ALA A 189 -8.54 -8.20 17.27
N PHE A 190 -8.74 -7.67 16.07
CA PHE A 190 -8.09 -6.45 15.58
C PHE A 190 -8.74 -5.16 16.09
N VAL A 191 -9.84 -5.26 16.86
CA VAL A 191 -10.59 -4.13 17.41
C VAL A 191 -10.44 -4.11 18.92
N THR A 192 -10.01 -2.97 19.45
CA THR A 192 -9.98 -2.73 20.90
C THR A 192 -10.71 -1.44 21.22
N VAL A 193 -11.35 -1.39 22.37
CA VAL A 193 -11.99 -0.16 22.88
C VAL A 193 -11.28 0.24 24.17
N VAL A 194 -10.69 1.43 24.17
CA VAL A 194 -9.91 1.97 25.30
C VAL A 194 -10.30 3.43 25.49
N ASN A 195 -10.70 3.83 26.69
CA ASN A 195 -11.04 5.22 27.03
C ASN A 195 -11.99 5.87 26.00
N ASP A 196 -13.18 5.27 25.79
CA ASP A 196 -14.18 5.73 24.83
C ASP A 196 -13.72 5.82 23.37
N THR A 197 -12.61 5.18 23.04
CA THR A 197 -11.98 5.24 21.72
C THR A 197 -11.82 3.84 21.16
N ILE A 198 -12.21 3.67 19.90
CA ILE A 198 -12.08 2.41 19.16
C ILE A 198 -10.75 2.46 18.43
N ARG A 199 -9.94 1.42 18.59
CA ARG A 199 -8.67 1.23 17.89
C ARG A 199 -8.77 0.00 17.01
N VAL A 200 -8.62 0.20 15.72
CA VAL A 200 -8.66 -0.83 14.68
C VAL A 200 -7.23 -1.03 14.18
N THR A 201 -6.66 -2.21 14.38
CA THR A 201 -5.30 -2.53 13.94
C THR A 201 -5.36 -3.25 12.60
N ASN A 202 -4.92 -2.58 11.54
CA ASN A 202 -4.81 -3.17 10.22
C ASN A 202 -3.37 -3.62 9.98
N THR A 203 -3.17 -4.75 9.32
CA THR A 203 -1.86 -5.25 8.94
C THR A 203 -1.70 -5.26 7.44
N GLY A 204 -0.47 -5.20 6.93
CA GLY A 204 -0.21 -5.17 5.51
C GLY A 204 1.22 -5.59 5.18
N THR A 205 1.51 -5.62 3.88
CA THR A 205 2.87 -5.75 3.34
C THR A 205 3.17 -4.58 2.41
N CYS A 206 4.42 -4.13 2.41
CA CYS A 206 4.92 -3.24 1.39
C CYS A 206 6.13 -3.87 0.70
N GLU A 207 6.23 -3.65 -0.60
CA GLU A 207 7.42 -3.98 -1.39
C GLU A 207 7.93 -2.72 -2.08
N LEU A 208 9.25 -2.53 -2.09
CA LEU A 208 9.91 -1.39 -2.70
C LEU A 208 11.09 -1.90 -3.53
N THR A 209 11.02 -1.77 -4.84
CA THR A 209 12.10 -2.10 -5.77
C THR A 209 12.76 -0.83 -6.28
N TYR A 210 14.08 -0.74 -6.10
CA TYR A 210 14.85 0.43 -6.49
C TYR A 210 16.29 0.06 -6.88
N GLY A 211 16.87 0.93 -7.73
CA GLY A 211 18.25 0.82 -8.20
C GLY A 211 19.20 1.30 -7.11
N VAL A 212 20.19 0.47 -6.78
CA VAL A 212 21.21 0.76 -5.75
C VAL A 212 22.53 1.21 -6.36
N GLU A 213 22.87 0.69 -7.53
CA GLU A 213 24.15 0.98 -8.18
C GLU A 213 23.99 0.92 -9.70
N GLN A 214 24.79 1.71 -10.41
CA GLN A 214 24.94 1.64 -11.85
C GLN A 214 26.42 1.59 -12.22
N TYR A 215 26.79 0.71 -13.14
CA TYR A 215 28.14 0.62 -13.67
C TYR A 215 28.16 0.21 -15.14
N VAL A 216 29.31 0.43 -15.78
CA VAL A 216 29.59 -0.05 -17.13
C VAL A 216 30.58 -1.21 -17.05
N THR A 217 30.18 -2.37 -17.56
CA THR A 217 31.08 -3.51 -17.74
C THR A 217 31.63 -3.48 -19.15
N VAL A 218 32.95 -3.60 -19.29
CA VAL A 218 33.63 -3.67 -20.59
C VAL A 218 34.31 -5.01 -20.70
N SER A 219 33.99 -5.78 -21.75
CA SER A 219 34.59 -7.08 -22.03
C SER A 219 35.20 -7.11 -23.42
N SER A 220 36.44 -7.57 -23.54
CA SER A 220 37.08 -7.82 -24.83
C SER A 220 36.91 -9.27 -25.26
N SER A 221 36.78 -9.47 -26.55
CA SER A 221 36.91 -10.79 -27.17
C SER A 221 37.80 -10.66 -28.39
N ARG A 222 38.83 -11.50 -28.45
CA ARG A 222 39.60 -11.69 -29.68
C ARG A 222 38.73 -12.45 -30.68
N ARG A 223 38.80 -11.98 -31.92
CA ARG A 223 38.20 -12.67 -33.04
C ARG A 223 39.12 -13.78 -33.52
#